data_AF-A0A7W9HK70-F1
#
_entry.id   AF-A0A7W9HK70-F1
#
_cell.length_a   1.000
_cell.length_b   1.000
_cell.length_c   1.000
_cell.angle_alpha   90.00
_cell.angle_beta   90.00
_cell.angle_gamma   90.00
#
_symmetry.space_group_name_H-M   'P 1'
#
loop_
_entity.id
_entity.type
_entity.pdbx_description
1 polymer ?
#
loop_
_entity_poly.entity_id
_entity_poly.type
_entity_poly.pdbx_seq_one_letter_code
_entity_poly.pdbx_strand_id
1 'polypeptide(L)'
;MSTTSAKRSMLDQGLKALVVALALFGATFGIAQSASAAPARHTAVAIQAVAADTAPSIATSWSCTNYFYTNAVERYCNVYSGYIRSYITCSNGYRYYSAWVGQGSWRIVQVCPSGSSRVGSGIQSTG
;
A
#
# COMPACT_ATOMS: atom_id res chain seq x y z
N MET A 1 -30.79 17.10 -39.12
CA MET A 1 -29.47 17.77 -39.21
C MET A 1 -29.49 18.93 -38.22
N SER A 2 -28.51 19.27 -37.40
CA SER A 2 -27.26 18.66 -36.93
C SER A 2 -26.66 19.72 -35.98
N THR A 3 -26.48 19.44 -34.69
CA THR A 3 -25.92 20.40 -33.71
C THR A 3 -24.67 19.84 -33.04
N THR A 4 -23.61 19.63 -33.82
CA THR A 4 -22.38 18.97 -33.37
C THR A 4 -21.11 19.73 -33.79
N SER A 5 -20.91 20.96 -33.31
CA SER A 5 -19.61 21.65 -33.44
C SER A 5 -19.39 22.74 -32.38
N ALA A 6 -19.05 22.34 -31.14
CA ALA A 6 -18.63 23.27 -30.08
C ALA A 6 -17.69 22.65 -29.01
N LYS A 7 -17.69 21.31 -28.82
CA LYS A 7 -17.02 20.67 -27.68
C LYS A 7 -15.53 20.31 -27.85
N ARG A 8 -14.91 20.50 -29.02
CA ARG A 8 -13.51 20.06 -29.27
C ARG A 8 -12.43 21.07 -28.84
N SER A 9 -12.74 22.36 -28.69
CA SER A 9 -11.71 23.39 -28.47
C SER A 9 -11.14 23.41 -27.03
N MET A 10 -11.94 23.02 -26.03
CA MET A 10 -11.57 23.21 -24.62
C MET A 10 -10.61 22.16 -24.03
N LEU A 11 -10.53 20.95 -24.61
CA LEU A 11 -9.61 19.92 -24.10
C LEU A 11 -8.14 20.20 -24.46
N ASP A 12 -7.88 20.76 -25.64
CA ASP A 12 -6.51 21.00 -26.15
C ASP A 12 -5.77 22.10 -25.35
N GLN A 13 -6.51 23.09 -24.84
CA GLN A 13 -5.95 24.16 -24.01
C GLN A 13 -5.65 23.69 -22.58
N GLY A 14 -6.47 22.80 -22.00
CA GLY A 14 -6.27 22.28 -20.64
C GLY A 14 -4.99 21.43 -20.50
N LEU A 15 -4.69 20.60 -21.50
CA LEU A 15 -3.52 19.71 -21.45
C LEU A 15 -2.19 20.49 -21.47
N LYS A 16 -2.13 21.59 -22.24
CA LYS A 16 -0.92 22.43 -22.34
C LYS A 16 -0.61 23.18 -21.04
N ALA A 17 -1.63 23.59 -20.29
CA ALA A 17 -1.45 24.22 -18.99
C ALA A 17 -0.85 23.26 -17.94
N LEU A 18 -1.22 21.98 -17.98
CA LEU A 18 -0.74 20.97 -17.03
C LEU A 18 0.77 20.67 -17.18
N VAL A 19 1.27 20.62 -18.42
CA VAL A 19 2.68 20.30 -18.71
C VAL A 19 3.63 21.40 -18.22
N VAL A 20 3.24 22.67 -18.32
CA VAL A 20 4.05 23.81 -17.83
C VAL A 20 4.16 23.81 -16.30
N ALA A 21 3.12 23.37 -15.59
CA ALA A 21 3.12 23.32 -14.13
C ALA A 21 4.11 22.28 -13.56
N LEU A 22 4.30 21.14 -14.24
CA LEU A 22 5.24 20.09 -13.77
C LEU A 22 6.72 20.50 -13.87
N ALA A 23 7.07 21.41 -14.80
CA ALA A 23 8.46 21.83 -15.02
C ALA A 23 9.01 22.71 -13.89
N LEU A 24 8.15 23.35 -13.08
CA LEU A 24 8.54 24.34 -12.06
C LEU A 24 8.80 23.74 -10.66
N PHE A 25 8.50 22.45 -10.45
CA PHE A 25 8.72 21.77 -9.16
C PHE A 25 9.94 20.82 -9.14
N GLY A 26 10.70 20.74 -10.23
CA GLY A 26 11.87 19.84 -10.34
C GLY A 26 13.18 20.36 -9.72
N ALA A 27 13.19 21.56 -9.13
CA ALA A 27 14.42 22.32 -8.84
C ALA A 27 14.61 22.68 -7.35
N THR A 28 14.63 21.70 -6.44
CA THR A 28 15.06 21.92 -5.04
C THR A 28 15.57 20.64 -4.35
N PHE A 29 16.64 20.05 -4.88
CA PHE A 29 17.51 19.17 -4.08
C PHE A 29 18.92 19.75 -4.05
N GLY A 30 19.17 20.54 -3.01
CA GLY A 30 20.44 21.22 -2.80
C GLY A 30 21.54 20.29 -2.32
N ILE A 31 22.67 20.33 -3.02
CA ILE A 31 24.04 20.40 -2.46
C ILE A 31 24.24 19.93 -1.00
N ALA A 32 24.88 18.77 -0.86
CA ALA A 32 25.85 18.52 0.21
C ALA A 32 27.19 18.15 -0.46
N GLN A 33 28.21 18.97 -0.24
CA GLN A 33 29.57 18.79 -0.74
C GLN A 33 30.56 18.84 0.44
N SER A 34 31.78 18.31 0.25
CA SER A 34 32.84 18.07 1.27
C SER A 34 32.61 16.81 2.13
N ALA A 35 33.59 15.99 2.55
CA ALA A 35 34.96 15.68 2.10
C ALA A 35 35.35 14.33 2.82
N SER A 36 36.46 13.62 2.59
CA SER A 36 37.66 13.81 1.75
C SER A 36 38.31 12.45 1.39
N ALA A 37 39.50 12.48 0.78
CA ALA A 37 40.59 11.49 0.71
C ALA A 37 40.32 10.01 1.11
N ALA A 38 40.55 9.10 0.16
CA ALA A 38 40.91 7.71 0.48
C ALA A 38 42.34 7.64 1.06
N PRO A 39 42.60 6.70 1.99
CA PRO A 39 43.57 5.67 1.64
C PRO A 39 43.01 4.26 1.82
N ALA A 40 43.36 3.37 0.89
CA ALA A 40 42.99 1.97 0.95
C ALA A 40 43.75 1.23 2.06
N ARG A 41 43.03 0.51 2.93
CA ARG A 41 43.43 -0.79 3.49
C ARG A 41 42.19 -1.66 3.68
N HIS A 42 42.15 -2.81 3.00
CA HIS A 42 41.24 -3.90 3.34
C HIS A 42 41.73 -4.55 4.64
N THR A 43 41.36 -3.95 5.77
CA THR A 43 41.55 -4.56 7.08
C THR A 43 40.34 -5.45 7.34
N ALA A 44 40.56 -6.75 7.56
CA ALA A 44 39.49 -7.69 7.79
C ALA A 44 38.69 -7.30 9.03
N VAL A 45 37.46 -6.81 8.83
CA VAL A 45 36.50 -6.61 9.91
C VAL A 45 36.12 -8.00 10.40
N ALA A 46 36.57 -8.35 11.61
CA ALA A 46 36.07 -9.53 12.30
C ALA A 46 34.54 -9.39 12.39
N ILE A 47 33.82 -10.40 11.90
CA ILE A 47 32.36 -10.47 12.03
C ILE A 47 32.05 -10.76 13.50
N GLN A 48 32.14 -9.74 14.34
CA GLN A 48 31.51 -9.76 15.64
C GLN A 48 30.01 -9.86 15.39
N ALA A 49 29.44 -10.98 15.84
CA ALA A 49 28.00 -11.15 15.87
C ALA A 49 27.42 -10.09 16.80
N VAL A 50 27.00 -8.97 16.22
CA VAL A 50 26.05 -8.07 16.85
C VAL A 50 24.86 -8.94 17.24
N ALA A 51 24.60 -9.02 18.55
CA ALA A 51 23.39 -9.65 19.04
C ALA A 51 22.22 -9.02 18.28
N ALA A 52 21.35 -9.86 17.71
CA ALA A 52 20.15 -9.37 17.07
C ALA A 52 19.36 -8.61 18.14
N ASP A 53 19.35 -7.28 18.05
CA ASP A 53 18.48 -6.46 18.86
C ASP A 53 17.06 -6.91 18.51
N THR A 54 16.44 -7.64 19.42
CA THR A 54 15.13 -8.25 19.21
C THR A 54 14.12 -7.11 19.29
N ALA A 55 14.00 -6.37 18.18
CA ALA A 55 13.12 -5.24 18.05
C ALA A 55 11.76 -5.60 18.66
N PRO A 56 11.23 -4.80 19.60
CA PRO A 56 10.05 -5.19 20.36
C PRO A 56 8.88 -5.38 19.39
N SER A 57 8.50 -6.64 19.16
CA SER A 57 7.33 -6.96 18.36
C SER A 57 6.11 -6.45 19.11
N ILE A 58 5.51 -5.38 18.59
CA ILE A 58 4.31 -4.79 19.15
C ILE A 58 3.17 -5.74 18.80
N ALA A 59 2.93 -6.70 19.69
CA ALA A 59 1.90 -7.71 19.56
C ALA A 59 0.60 -7.09 19.02
N THR A 60 0.22 -7.48 17.81
CA THR A 60 -0.87 -6.84 17.07
C THR A 60 -2.20 -7.17 17.75
N SER A 61 -2.83 -6.16 18.33
CA SER A 61 -4.10 -6.29 19.04
C SER A 61 -5.22 -5.69 18.19
N TRP A 62 -6.24 -6.50 17.91
CA TRP A 62 -7.38 -6.14 17.08
C TRP A 62 -8.59 -7.01 17.41
N SER A 63 -9.78 -6.52 17.07
CA SER A 63 -11.04 -7.26 17.16
C SER A 63 -11.85 -7.01 15.89
N CYS A 64 -12.46 -8.06 15.31
CA CYS A 64 -13.25 -7.95 14.08
C CYS A 64 -14.56 -8.73 14.16
N THR A 65 -15.68 -8.06 13.86
CA THR A 65 -16.94 -8.73 13.51
C THR A 65 -16.92 -9.09 12.03
N ASN A 66 -17.31 -10.32 11.69
CA ASN A 66 -17.25 -10.86 10.33
C ASN A 66 -18.65 -11.19 9.80
N TYR A 67 -18.97 -10.74 8.59
CA TYR A 67 -20.17 -11.10 7.84
C TYR A 67 -19.75 -11.85 6.57
N PHE A 68 -20.29 -13.04 6.39
CA PHE A 68 -19.92 -13.94 5.30
C PHE A 68 -21.05 -14.08 4.29
N TYR A 69 -20.73 -13.88 3.02
CA TYR A 69 -21.63 -14.09 1.89
C TYR A 69 -21.07 -15.19 0.97
N THR A 70 -21.87 -15.64 0.01
CA THR A 70 -21.50 -16.69 -0.95
C THR A 70 -20.32 -16.28 -1.83
N ASN A 71 -20.22 -15.01 -2.24
CA ASN A 71 -19.15 -14.48 -3.09
C ASN A 71 -18.32 -13.37 -2.42
N ALA A 72 -18.59 -13.03 -1.16
CA ALA A 72 -17.99 -11.88 -0.50
C ALA A 72 -17.76 -12.11 1.00
N VAL A 73 -16.93 -11.26 1.59
CA VAL A 73 -16.76 -11.15 3.03
C VAL A 73 -16.63 -9.69 3.41
N GLU A 74 -17.28 -9.34 4.51
CA GLU A 74 -17.29 -8.00 5.08
C GLU A 74 -16.85 -8.07 6.54
N ARG A 75 -15.98 -7.14 6.93
CA ARG A 75 -15.37 -7.12 8.25
C ARG A 75 -15.42 -5.72 8.82
N TYR A 76 -15.86 -5.62 10.08
CA TYR A 76 -15.79 -4.41 10.87
C TYR A 76 -14.75 -4.63 11.96
N CYS A 77 -13.59 -4.02 11.80
CA CYS A 77 -12.40 -4.26 12.62
C CYS A 77 -12.02 -3.01 13.40
N ASN A 78 -11.71 -3.18 14.69
CA ASN A 78 -11.02 -2.19 15.50
C ASN A 78 -9.59 -2.68 15.72
N VAL A 79 -8.60 -1.88 15.33
CA VAL A 79 -7.17 -2.16 15.49
C VAL A 79 -6.64 -1.29 16.62
N TYR A 80 -6.12 -1.93 17.67
CA TYR A 80 -5.60 -1.29 18.87
C TYR A 80 -4.07 -1.13 18.81
N SER A 81 -3.36 -2.02 18.13
CA SER A 81 -1.91 -1.93 17.89
C SER A 81 -1.49 -2.65 16.61
N GLY A 82 -0.39 -2.21 16.00
CA GLY A 82 0.16 -2.76 14.74
C GLY A 82 -0.75 -2.56 13.53
N TYR A 83 -0.66 -3.47 12.57
CA TYR A 83 -1.38 -3.42 11.28
C TYR A 83 -2.07 -4.75 10.97
N ILE A 84 -3.23 -4.69 10.34
CA ILE A 84 -3.94 -5.87 9.81
C ILE A 84 -4.24 -5.73 8.32
N ARG A 85 -4.41 -6.86 7.63
CA ARG A 85 -5.08 -6.93 6.33
C ARG A 85 -6.02 -8.11 6.25
N SER A 86 -7.09 -7.96 5.51
CA SER A 86 -8.02 -9.04 5.20
C SER A 86 -7.56 -9.82 3.97
N TYR A 87 -7.89 -11.11 3.91
CA TYR A 87 -7.83 -11.89 2.68
C TYR A 87 -9.13 -12.66 2.41
N ILE A 88 -9.41 -12.87 1.13
CA ILE A 88 -10.47 -13.74 0.62
C ILE A 88 -9.84 -14.73 -0.37
N THR A 89 -10.21 -16.01 -0.26
CA THR A 89 -9.83 -17.08 -1.20
C THR A 89 -11.08 -17.48 -1.96
N CYS A 90 -10.98 -17.51 -3.29
CA CYS A 90 -12.12 -17.70 -4.18
C CYS A 90 -12.03 -19.04 -4.93
N SER A 91 -13.17 -19.55 -5.43
CA SER A 91 -13.26 -20.85 -6.11
C SER A 91 -12.45 -20.94 -7.41
N ASN A 92 -11.96 -19.82 -7.93
CA ASN A 92 -11.02 -19.74 -9.04
C ASN A 92 -9.56 -20.08 -8.63
N GLY A 93 -9.31 -20.45 -7.37
CA GLY A 93 -7.99 -20.81 -6.84
C GLY A 93 -7.15 -19.63 -6.33
N TYR A 94 -7.59 -18.39 -6.56
CA TYR A 94 -6.82 -17.19 -6.19
C TYR A 94 -7.18 -16.67 -4.79
N ARG A 95 -6.20 -16.02 -4.16
CA ARG A 95 -6.35 -15.31 -2.89
C ARG A 95 -6.10 -13.82 -3.08
N TYR A 96 -7.09 -13.00 -2.77
CA TYR A 96 -7.05 -11.54 -2.87
C TYR A 96 -6.91 -10.92 -1.48
N TYR A 97 -6.07 -9.89 -1.38
CA TYR A 97 -5.78 -9.20 -0.12
C TYR A 97 -6.33 -7.77 -0.14
N SER A 98 -6.75 -7.25 1.01
CA SER A 98 -6.94 -5.82 1.19
C SER A 98 -5.59 -5.10 1.32
N ALA A 99 -5.61 -3.76 1.27
CA ALA A 99 -4.53 -2.97 1.84
C ALA A 99 -4.31 -3.33 3.32
N TRP A 100 -3.09 -3.08 3.81
CA TRP A 100 -2.83 -3.03 5.25
C TRP A 100 -3.46 -1.79 5.85
N VAL A 101 -4.10 -1.94 7.00
CA VAL A 101 -4.70 -0.86 7.79
C VAL A 101 -4.12 -0.88 9.20
N GLY A 102 -3.77 0.30 9.72
CA GLY A 102 -3.20 0.48 11.06
C GLY A 102 -4.28 0.64 12.14
N GLN A 103 -3.91 1.26 13.27
CA GLN A 103 -4.83 1.61 14.35
C GLN A 103 -6.10 2.35 13.86
N GLY A 104 -7.23 2.08 14.51
CA GLY A 104 -8.52 2.71 14.21
C GLY A 104 -9.62 1.71 13.84
N SER A 105 -10.76 2.24 13.41
CA SER A 105 -11.96 1.48 13.03
C SER A 105 -12.10 1.38 11.51
N TRP A 106 -12.17 0.16 10.98
CA TRP A 106 -12.12 -0.13 9.55
C TRP A 106 -13.27 -1.03 9.11
N ARG A 107 -13.93 -0.65 8.01
CA ARG A 107 -14.85 -1.52 7.26
C ARG A 107 -14.11 -2.08 6.04
N ILE A 108 -13.77 -3.35 6.08
CA ILE A 108 -13.06 -4.04 5.00
C ILE A 108 -14.04 -4.95 4.26
N VAL A 109 -14.33 -4.62 3.01
CA VAL A 109 -15.18 -5.44 2.12
C VAL A 109 -14.31 -6.05 1.04
N GLN A 110 -14.42 -7.36 0.84
CA GLN A 110 -13.77 -8.07 -0.26
C GLN A 110 -14.78 -8.95 -0.98
N VAL A 111 -14.75 -8.90 -2.31
CA VAL A 111 -15.67 -9.63 -3.19
C VAL A 111 -14.84 -10.46 -4.17
N CYS A 112 -15.22 -11.72 -4.36
CA CYS A 112 -14.64 -12.58 -5.38
C CYS A 112 -15.02 -12.08 -6.79
N PRO A 113 -14.16 -12.24 -7.81
CA PRO A 113 -14.50 -11.92 -9.19
C PRO A 113 -15.80 -12.61 -9.65
N SER A 114 -16.48 -12.00 -10.63
CA SER A 114 -17.71 -12.56 -11.20
C SER A 114 -17.52 -14.03 -11.63
N GLY A 115 -18.54 -14.86 -11.38
CA GLY A 115 -18.48 -16.30 -11.63
C GLY A 115 -17.70 -17.13 -10.59
N SER A 116 -17.15 -16.51 -9.53
CA SER A 116 -16.46 -17.23 -8.45
C SER A 116 -17.07 -16.98 -7.06
N SER A 117 -17.02 -17.98 -6.20
CA SER A 117 -17.55 -17.96 -4.83
C SER A 117 -16.42 -17.92 -3.80
N ARG A 118 -16.73 -17.49 -2.57
CA ARG A 118 -15.80 -17.49 -1.44
C ARG A 118 -15.66 -18.91 -0.91
N VAL A 119 -14.43 -19.45 -0.93
CA VAL A 119 -14.08 -20.75 -0.35
C VAL A 119 -13.27 -20.63 0.95
N GLY A 120 -12.70 -19.46 1.23
CA GLY A 120 -11.98 -19.18 2.48
C GLY A 120 -11.74 -17.69 2.68
N SER A 121 -11.37 -17.27 3.89
CA SER A 121 -11.04 -15.87 4.19
C SER A 121 -10.48 -15.74 5.61
N GLY A 122 -9.66 -14.72 5.88
CA GLY A 122 -9.17 -14.44 7.23
C GLY A 122 -8.52 -13.07 7.36
N ILE A 123 -7.88 -12.83 8.50
CA ILE A 123 -7.03 -11.68 8.78
C ILE A 123 -5.57 -12.14 8.81
N GLN A 124 -4.66 -11.28 8.36
CA GLN A 124 -3.23 -11.33 8.67
C GLN A 124 -2.88 -10.08 9.48
N SER A 125 -1.95 -10.21 10.42
CA SER A 125 -1.51 -9.17 11.34
C SER A 125 0.01 -9.06 11.35
N THR A 126 0.53 -7.86 11.61
CA THR A 126 1.97 -7.58 11.77
C THR A 126 2.17 -6.41 12.73
N GLY A 127 3.21 -6.48 13.56
CA GLY A 127 3.56 -5.48 14.57
C GLY A 127 4.77 -5.91 15.40
#